data_AF-A0A9R1KUR0-F1
#
_entry.id   AF-A0A9R1KUR0-F1
#
_cell.length_a   1.000
_cell.length_b   1.000
_cell.length_c   1.000
_cell.angle_alpha   90.00
_cell.angle_beta   90.00
_cell.angle_gamma   90.00
#
_symmetry.space_group_name_H-M   'P 1'
#
loop_
_entity.id
_entity.type
_entity.pdbx_description
1 polymer ?
#
loop_
_entity_poly.entity_id
_entity_poly.type
_entity_poly.pdbx_seq_one_letter_code
_entity_poly.pdbx_strand_id
1 'polypeptide(L)'
;MMSMAAAGDKSNGASSTYSMCRQLTKLFPLHLTIVLLLGVATNGRPEAAGARSFNFHNACAHPVWVGALNGATSPRLARTGFYLAPGATDALAAPSSGAWSGNFWARTGCAVDASTGRLACATADCGTGDVACAGRGPAPPVTLAEITLAAPGGGGQDFYDVSLVDGFNLPLSIAPDNNGDGGACHAAACAGDVNAVCPSDLRVVSGSGEVVACKSACNAYGSARYCCTGDYGTPAKCGPTNYSRVFKAACPAAYSYAYDDASSTFTCAGAASYHITFCPVT
;
A
#
# COMPACT_ATOMS: atom_id res chain seq x y z
N MET A 1 40.20 1.48 37.61
CA MET A 1 39.99 2.22 38.87
C MET A 1 38.71 1.74 39.51
N MET A 2 38.76 1.51 40.83
CA MET A 2 37.67 1.21 41.77
C MET A 2 36.36 2.00 41.47
N SER A 3 35.15 1.60 41.88
CA SER A 3 34.75 1.05 43.17
C SER A 3 33.34 0.44 43.16
N MET A 4 33.14 -0.50 44.08
CA MET A 4 31.88 -1.09 44.57
C MET A 4 31.09 -0.16 45.51
N ALA A 5 29.78 -0.44 45.69
CA ALA A 5 28.99 -0.53 46.95
C ALA A 5 27.46 -0.45 46.62
N ALA A 6 26.57 -1.43 46.90
CA ALA A 6 25.97 -1.85 48.20
C ALA A 6 25.02 -0.77 48.81
N ALA A 7 23.84 -1.00 49.41
CA ALA A 7 23.01 -2.15 49.77
C ALA A 7 21.64 -1.66 50.34
N GLY A 8 20.61 -2.55 50.34
CA GLY A 8 19.54 -2.75 51.36
C GLY A 8 18.49 -1.65 51.63
N ASP A 9 17.39 -1.88 52.36
CA ASP A 9 16.48 -3.02 52.62
C ASP A 9 15.21 -2.41 53.29
N LYS A 10 14.05 -3.05 53.10
CA LYS A 10 12.88 -3.17 54.02
C LYS A 10 12.20 -1.99 54.76
N SER A 11 10.89 -1.90 54.47
CA SER A 11 9.76 -2.27 55.38
C SER A 11 8.93 -1.22 56.17
N ASN A 12 7.61 -1.48 56.12
CA ASN A 12 6.58 -1.45 57.18
C ASN A 12 5.73 -0.21 57.54
N GLY A 13 4.44 -0.49 57.78
CA GLY A 13 3.50 0.25 58.65
C GLY A 13 2.23 0.72 57.92
N ALA A 14 1.07 0.04 57.90
CA ALA A 14 0.14 -0.45 58.94
C ALA A 14 -0.92 0.57 59.43
N SER A 15 -2.17 0.19 59.13
CA SER A 15 -3.55 0.55 59.54
C SER A 15 -3.85 1.25 60.87
N SER A 16 -4.99 2.00 60.90
CA SER A 16 -5.98 2.11 62.02
C SER A 16 -7.13 3.06 61.59
N THR A 17 -8.41 2.68 61.38
CA THR A 17 -9.56 2.23 62.22
C THR A 17 -10.41 3.31 62.93
N TYR A 18 -11.74 3.02 63.04
CA TYR A 18 -12.83 3.61 63.85
C TYR A 18 -13.58 4.86 63.30
N SER A 19 -14.90 5.08 63.45
CA SER A 19 -16.01 4.43 64.19
C SER A 19 -17.38 4.94 63.68
N MET A 20 -18.42 4.09 63.78
CA MET A 20 -19.87 4.40 63.69
C MET A 20 -20.36 5.31 64.84
N CYS A 21 -21.42 6.13 64.60
CA CYS A 21 -22.49 6.37 65.60
C CYS A 21 -23.79 7.01 65.01
N ARG A 22 -24.91 6.28 65.17
CA ARG A 22 -26.31 6.64 65.49
C ARG A 22 -27.08 7.82 64.84
N GLN A 23 -28.19 7.42 64.19
CA GLN A 23 -29.60 7.89 64.26
C GLN A 23 -29.94 9.28 64.84
N LEU A 24 -30.78 10.04 64.11
CA LEU A 24 -32.06 10.58 64.63
C LEU A 24 -32.94 11.16 63.51
N THR A 25 -34.21 10.78 63.57
CA THR A 25 -35.41 11.26 62.87
C THR A 25 -35.51 12.76 62.63
N LYS A 26 -36.02 13.18 61.45
CA LYS A 26 -36.88 14.37 61.30
C LYS A 26 -37.68 14.34 59.99
N LEU A 27 -38.93 14.80 60.11
CA LEU A 27 -40.03 14.75 59.15
C LEU A 27 -39.84 15.65 57.92
N PHE A 28 -40.52 15.24 56.84
CA PHE A 28 -40.68 15.89 55.54
C PHE A 28 -41.04 17.39 55.61
N PRO A 29 -40.57 18.16 54.61
CA PRO A 29 -41.49 19.03 53.88
C PRO A 29 -41.49 18.69 52.38
N LEU A 30 -42.68 18.84 51.81
CA LEU A 30 -43.04 18.68 50.42
C LEU A 30 -42.31 19.72 49.56
N HIS A 31 -41.27 19.31 48.82
CA HIS A 31 -40.69 20.12 47.75
C HIS A 31 -40.85 19.39 46.42
N LEU A 32 -41.75 19.91 45.59
CA LEU A 32 -41.95 19.51 44.20
C LEU A 32 -40.73 19.94 43.39
N THR A 33 -39.73 19.08 43.24
CA THR A 33 -38.63 19.30 42.30
C THR A 33 -39.11 18.97 40.88
N ILE A 34 -39.44 20.01 40.11
CA ILE A 34 -39.61 19.91 38.66
C ILE A 34 -38.23 19.61 38.06
N VAL A 35 -38.00 18.36 37.66
CA VAL A 35 -36.84 17.99 36.84
C VAL A 35 -37.13 18.46 35.42
N LEU A 36 -36.60 19.63 35.04
CA LEU A 36 -36.57 20.06 33.66
C LEU A 36 -35.56 19.18 32.92
N LEU A 37 -36.04 18.13 32.24
CA LEU A 37 -35.26 17.38 31.25
C LEU A 37 -34.94 18.34 30.09
N LEU A 38 -33.82 19.05 30.20
CA LEU A 38 -33.15 19.61 29.03
C LEU A 38 -32.74 18.42 28.17
N GLY A 39 -33.55 18.11 27.17
CA GLY A 39 -33.15 17.21 26.09
C GLY A 39 -31.90 17.79 25.46
N VAL A 40 -30.75 17.19 25.76
CA VAL A 40 -29.53 17.44 24.99
C VAL A 40 -29.83 16.84 23.63
N ALA A 41 -30.22 17.70 22.68
CA ALA A 41 -30.12 17.35 21.28
C ALA A 41 -28.64 17.08 21.04
N THR A 42 -28.25 15.81 21.04
CA THR A 42 -26.98 15.41 20.46
C THR A 42 -27.14 15.70 18.98
N ASN A 43 -26.81 16.91 18.57
CA ASN A 43 -26.44 17.17 17.20
C ASN A 43 -25.32 16.17 16.93
N GLY A 44 -25.66 15.08 16.22
CA GLY A 44 -24.68 14.13 15.76
C GLY A 44 -23.58 14.97 15.12
N ARG A 45 -22.37 14.90 15.68
CA ARG A 45 -21.21 15.42 14.96
C ARG A 45 -21.30 14.75 13.59
N PRO A 46 -21.22 15.49 12.47
CA PRO A 46 -20.99 14.82 11.20
C PRO A 46 -19.77 13.94 11.42
N GLU A 47 -19.99 12.63 11.26
CA GLU A 47 -18.93 11.64 11.26
C GLU A 47 -17.91 12.18 10.26
N ALA A 48 -16.71 12.51 10.75
CA ALA A 48 -15.66 12.94 9.87
C ALA A 48 -15.45 11.78 8.91
N ALA A 49 -15.84 11.95 7.64
CA ALA A 49 -15.56 10.98 6.60
C ALA A 49 -14.07 10.62 6.74
N GLY A 50 -13.78 9.35 7.02
CA GLY A 50 -12.41 8.90 7.28
C GLY A 50 -11.50 9.39 6.15
N ALA A 51 -10.33 9.92 6.51
CA ALA A 51 -9.37 10.36 5.51
C ALA A 51 -8.99 9.15 4.64
N ARG A 52 -9.02 9.34 3.31
CA ARG A 52 -8.71 8.25 2.37
C ARG A 52 -7.31 7.68 2.63
N SER A 53 -7.12 6.38 2.45
CA SER A 53 -5.82 5.74 2.71
C SER A 53 -5.43 4.67 1.69
N PHE A 54 -4.12 4.45 1.60
CA PHE A 54 -3.51 3.29 0.96
C PHE A 54 -3.02 2.36 2.07
N ASN A 55 -3.59 1.16 2.13
CA ASN A 55 -3.27 0.14 3.13
C ASN A 55 -2.42 -0.93 2.46
N PHE A 56 -1.25 -1.22 3.02
CA PHE A 56 -0.27 -2.16 2.49
C PHE A 56 -0.27 -3.42 3.34
N HIS A 57 -0.24 -4.57 2.69
CA HIS A 57 -0.09 -5.87 3.33
C HIS A 57 1.00 -6.68 2.62
N ASN A 58 1.99 -7.14 3.38
CA ASN A 58 2.98 -8.09 2.87
C ASN A 58 2.54 -9.52 3.18
N ALA A 59 1.88 -10.18 2.24
CA ALA A 59 1.55 -11.61 2.34
C ALA A 59 2.69 -12.52 1.86
N CYS A 60 3.84 -11.96 1.44
CA CYS A 60 5.00 -12.75 1.05
C CYS A 60 5.65 -13.41 2.29
N ALA A 61 6.31 -14.55 2.07
CA ALA A 61 7.09 -15.22 3.12
C ALA A 61 8.42 -14.51 3.47
N HIS A 62 8.75 -13.44 2.76
CA HIS A 62 9.97 -12.65 2.93
C HIS A 62 9.63 -11.16 3.11
N PRO A 63 10.53 -10.36 3.72
CA PRO A 63 10.31 -8.93 3.81
C PRO A 63 10.28 -8.26 2.44
N VAL A 64 9.62 -7.11 2.38
CA VAL A 64 9.64 -6.21 1.23
C VAL A 64 9.94 -4.77 1.67
N TRP A 65 10.47 -3.97 0.77
CA TRP A 65 10.63 -2.54 0.97
C TRP A 65 9.75 -1.80 -0.01
N VAL A 66 8.61 -1.32 0.48
CA VAL A 66 7.62 -0.58 -0.31
C VAL A 66 8.27 0.70 -0.83
N GLY A 67 7.98 1.02 -2.08
CA GLY A 67 8.23 2.31 -2.70
C GLY A 67 6.92 2.98 -3.08
N ALA A 68 6.88 4.30 -3.00
CA ALA A 68 5.73 5.10 -3.37
C ALA A 68 6.18 6.34 -4.15
N LEU A 69 5.55 6.58 -5.29
CA LEU A 69 5.80 7.70 -6.17
C LEU A 69 4.48 8.42 -6.45
N ASN A 70 4.44 9.73 -6.22
CA ASN A 70 3.35 10.58 -6.68
C ASN A 70 3.62 11.06 -8.11
N GLY A 71 2.56 11.28 -8.87
CA GLY A 71 2.61 11.92 -10.18
C GLY A 71 3.16 13.35 -10.10
N ALA A 72 3.65 13.87 -11.22
CA ALA A 72 4.37 15.14 -11.28
C ALA A 72 3.57 16.35 -10.74
N THR A 73 2.25 16.33 -10.88
CA THR A 73 1.32 17.37 -10.43
C THR A 73 0.60 17.02 -9.13
N SER A 74 0.81 15.80 -8.62
CA SER A 74 0.10 15.29 -7.44
C SER A 74 0.78 15.75 -6.15
N PRO A 75 0.00 16.04 -5.08
CA PRO A 75 0.58 16.31 -3.76
C PRO A 75 1.50 15.17 -3.30
N ARG A 76 2.55 15.54 -2.55
CA ARG A 76 3.51 14.58 -2.00
C ARG A 76 2.89 13.72 -0.90
N LEU A 77 3.26 12.45 -0.88
CA LEU A 77 2.96 11.55 0.24
C LEU A 77 3.87 11.84 1.44
N ALA A 78 3.42 11.46 2.64
CA ALA A 78 4.18 11.66 3.88
C ALA A 78 5.53 10.91 3.90
N ARG A 79 5.62 9.78 3.19
CA ARG A 79 6.85 9.01 2.97
C ARG A 79 6.79 8.32 1.61
N THR A 80 7.97 8.06 1.04
CA THR A 80 8.15 7.51 -0.31
C THR A 80 8.75 6.09 -0.29
N GLY A 81 9.00 5.54 0.89
CA GLY A 81 9.36 4.13 1.05
C GLY A 81 9.48 3.72 2.51
N PHE A 82 9.28 2.44 2.78
CA PHE A 82 9.30 1.85 4.13
C PHE A 82 9.50 0.33 4.06
N TYR A 83 10.02 -0.24 5.16
CA TYR A 83 10.15 -1.69 5.31
C TYR A 83 8.83 -2.31 5.76
N LEU A 84 8.50 -3.49 5.23
CA LEU A 84 7.32 -4.26 5.62
C LEU A 84 7.71 -5.73 5.81
N ALA A 85 7.66 -6.20 7.07
CA ALA A 85 7.97 -7.58 7.44
C ALA A 85 6.94 -8.57 6.86
N PRO A 86 7.26 -9.88 6.76
CA PRO A 86 6.27 -10.90 6.41
C PRO A 86 5.03 -10.83 7.31
N GLY A 87 3.84 -10.83 6.71
CA GLY A 87 2.54 -10.74 7.39
C GLY A 87 2.22 -9.36 7.98
N ALA A 88 3.11 -8.37 7.86
CA ALA A 88 2.88 -7.05 8.42
C ALA A 88 1.99 -6.19 7.51
N THR A 89 1.28 -5.27 8.14
CA THR A 89 0.49 -4.24 7.47
C THR A 89 0.99 -2.85 7.84
N ASP A 90 0.85 -1.90 6.92
CA ASP A 90 1.14 -0.48 7.16
C ASP A 90 0.22 0.39 6.30
N ALA A 91 0.15 1.69 6.55
CA ALA A 91 -0.74 2.58 5.80
C ALA A 91 -0.10 3.94 5.45
N LEU A 92 -0.61 4.55 4.39
CA LEU A 92 -0.36 5.95 4.03
C LEU A 92 -1.69 6.66 3.89
N ALA A 93 -1.81 7.85 4.48
CA ALA A 93 -2.91 8.74 4.16
C ALA A 93 -2.78 9.20 2.70
N ALA A 94 -3.86 9.10 1.95
CA ALA A 94 -3.96 9.76 0.65
C ALA A 94 -4.09 11.27 0.87
N PRO A 95 -3.57 12.11 -0.04
CA PRO A 95 -3.72 13.55 0.09
C PRO A 95 -5.19 13.98 0.16
N SER A 96 -5.50 14.88 1.08
CA SER A 96 -6.88 15.33 1.37
C SER A 96 -7.36 16.46 0.45
N SER A 97 -6.56 16.88 -0.52
CA SER A 97 -6.88 17.96 -1.45
C SER A 97 -6.41 17.64 -2.87
N GLY A 98 -7.21 18.08 -3.84
CA GLY A 98 -6.95 17.84 -5.26
C GLY A 98 -7.14 16.39 -5.70
N ALA A 99 -7.09 16.17 -7.01
CA ALA A 99 -6.91 14.83 -7.55
C ALA A 99 -5.48 14.34 -7.25
N TRP A 100 -5.30 13.03 -7.17
CA TRP A 100 -4.00 12.43 -6.90
C TRP A 100 -3.74 11.29 -7.87
N SER A 101 -2.52 11.15 -8.35
CA SER A 101 -2.08 10.01 -9.15
C SER A 101 -0.73 9.53 -8.64
N GLY A 102 -0.45 8.24 -8.76
CA GLY A 102 0.84 7.68 -8.37
C GLY A 102 0.89 6.17 -8.49
N ASN A 103 2.03 5.64 -8.07
CA ASN A 103 2.37 4.24 -8.24
C ASN A 103 3.00 3.71 -6.95
N PHE A 104 2.69 2.46 -6.63
CA PHE A 104 3.28 1.71 -5.52
C PHE A 104 3.94 0.44 -6.04
N TRP A 105 5.04 0.04 -5.39
CA TRP A 105 5.75 -1.20 -5.71
C TRP A 105 6.43 -1.75 -4.46
N ALA A 106 6.93 -2.98 -4.56
CA ALA A 106 7.75 -3.59 -3.52
C ALA A 106 9.12 -3.97 -4.08
N ARG A 107 10.17 -3.57 -3.36
CA ARG A 107 11.56 -3.99 -3.57
C ARG A 107 11.84 -5.27 -2.80
N THR A 108 12.68 -6.13 -3.37
CA THR A 108 13.07 -7.42 -2.76
C THR A 108 14.59 -7.59 -2.74
N GLY A 109 15.07 -8.48 -1.86
CA GLY A 109 16.49 -8.76 -1.72
C GLY A 109 17.31 -7.53 -1.31
N CYS A 110 16.73 -6.65 -0.50
CA CYS A 110 17.40 -5.43 -0.06
C CYS A 110 18.40 -5.71 1.07
N ALA A 111 19.58 -5.12 0.97
CA ALA A 111 20.60 -5.16 2.00
C ALA A 111 21.27 -3.79 2.12
N VAL A 112 21.69 -3.45 3.33
CA VAL A 112 22.57 -2.29 3.56
C VAL A 112 23.99 -2.73 3.25
N ASP A 113 24.60 -2.10 2.26
CA ASP A 113 26.00 -2.30 1.95
C ASP A 113 26.86 -1.83 3.14
N ALA A 114 27.63 -2.75 3.71
CA ALA A 114 28.39 -2.49 4.93
C ALA A 114 29.50 -1.45 4.76
N SER A 115 29.98 -1.22 3.52
CA SER A 115 31.07 -0.29 3.24
C SER A 115 30.60 1.15 3.02
N THR A 116 29.40 1.31 2.48
CA THR A 116 28.82 2.62 2.11
C THR A 116 27.66 3.03 3.00
N GLY A 117 27.09 2.10 3.77
CA GLY A 117 25.87 2.31 4.56
C GLY A 117 24.61 2.49 3.70
N ARG A 118 24.69 2.26 2.39
CA ARG A 118 23.58 2.48 1.46
C ARG A 118 22.74 1.21 1.28
N LEU A 119 21.42 1.38 1.26
CA LEU A 119 20.49 0.32 0.88
C LEU A 119 20.55 0.07 -0.63
N ALA A 120 20.69 -1.18 -1.03
CA ALA A 120 20.52 -1.62 -2.42
C ALA A 120 19.60 -2.85 -2.46
N CYS A 121 18.71 -2.90 -3.44
CA CYS A 121 17.78 -4.01 -3.64
C CYS A 121 18.06 -4.78 -4.93
N ALA A 122 17.81 -6.10 -4.90
CA ALA A 122 17.99 -6.96 -6.07
C ALA A 122 16.97 -6.67 -7.17
N THR A 123 15.74 -6.26 -6.79
CA THR A 123 14.69 -5.89 -7.74
C THR A 123 14.01 -4.59 -7.35
N ALA A 124 13.53 -3.86 -8.37
CA ALA A 124 12.75 -2.63 -8.24
C ALA A 124 13.40 -1.49 -7.40
N ASP A 125 14.73 -1.51 -7.27
CA ASP A 125 15.48 -0.50 -6.51
C ASP A 125 15.22 0.91 -7.06
N CYS A 126 15.09 1.91 -6.19
CA CYS A 126 14.83 3.29 -6.61
C CYS A 126 16.09 4.16 -6.67
N GLY A 127 17.27 3.57 -6.46
CA GLY A 127 18.58 4.18 -6.70
C GLY A 127 18.96 5.31 -5.75
N THR A 128 18.23 5.50 -4.64
CA THR A 128 18.54 6.53 -3.64
C THR A 128 19.68 6.12 -2.72
N GLY A 129 19.89 4.81 -2.52
CA GLY A 129 20.74 4.31 -1.45
C GLY A 129 20.04 4.31 -0.08
N ASP A 130 18.73 4.57 -0.03
CA ASP A 130 17.94 4.73 1.19
C ASP A 130 16.62 3.96 1.15
N VAL A 131 15.99 3.79 2.32
CA VAL A 131 14.62 3.25 2.41
C VAL A 131 13.62 4.19 1.72
N ALA A 132 13.80 5.51 1.81
CA ALA A 132 12.96 6.46 1.09
C ALA A 132 13.38 6.55 -0.39
N CYS A 133 12.40 6.53 -1.30
CA CYS A 133 12.66 6.67 -2.73
C CYS A 133 12.73 8.14 -3.21
N ALA A 134 12.37 9.10 -2.37
CA ALA A 134 12.61 10.53 -2.56
C ALA A 134 12.19 11.08 -3.95
N GLY A 135 11.07 10.58 -4.49
CA GLY A 135 10.55 10.98 -5.80
C GLY A 135 11.20 10.28 -7.00
N ARG A 136 12.07 9.27 -6.76
CA ARG A 136 12.56 8.36 -7.80
C ARG A 136 11.63 7.17 -7.95
N GLY A 137 11.42 6.75 -9.19
CA GLY A 137 10.71 5.51 -9.52
C GLY A 137 11.60 4.27 -9.41
N PRO A 138 11.00 3.07 -9.50
CA PRO A 138 11.72 1.81 -9.51
C PRO A 138 12.55 1.61 -10.79
N ALA A 139 13.67 0.90 -10.66
CA ALA A 139 14.36 0.30 -11.79
C ALA A 139 13.62 -0.98 -12.25
N PRO A 140 13.24 -1.11 -13.53
CA PRO A 140 12.64 -2.34 -14.05
C PRO A 140 13.60 -3.55 -13.96
N PRO A 141 13.09 -4.79 -13.79
CA PRO A 141 11.68 -5.15 -13.85
C PRO A 141 10.91 -4.91 -12.54
N VAL A 142 9.66 -4.51 -12.65
CA VAL A 142 8.81 -4.18 -11.49
C VAL A 142 7.33 -4.35 -11.80
N THR A 143 6.61 -4.98 -10.87
CA THR A 143 5.14 -4.97 -10.86
C THR A 143 4.66 -3.71 -10.15
N LEU A 144 3.81 -2.93 -10.82
CA LEU A 144 3.27 -1.67 -10.28
C LEU A 144 1.80 -1.83 -9.88
N ALA A 145 1.43 -1.21 -8.75
CA ALA A 145 0.05 -0.82 -8.50
C ALA A 145 -0.08 0.65 -8.91
N GLU A 146 -0.91 0.95 -9.91
CA GLU A 146 -1.12 2.31 -10.39
C GLU A 146 -2.51 2.80 -9.97
N ILE A 147 -2.62 4.06 -9.55
CA ILE A 147 -3.90 4.62 -9.14
C ILE A 147 -3.98 6.12 -9.41
N THR A 148 -5.15 6.54 -9.86
CA THR A 148 -5.59 7.93 -9.99
C THR A 148 -6.87 8.10 -9.19
N LEU A 149 -6.78 8.86 -8.11
CA LEU A 149 -7.88 9.26 -7.26
C LEU A 149 -8.54 10.54 -7.81
N ALA A 150 -9.87 10.51 -7.92
CA ALA A 150 -10.65 11.72 -8.13
C ALA A 150 -10.51 12.67 -6.94
N ALA A 151 -10.68 13.98 -7.19
CA ALA A 151 -10.64 14.98 -6.14
C ALA A 151 -11.72 14.71 -5.06
N PRO A 152 -11.36 14.79 -3.76
CA PRO A 152 -12.32 14.60 -2.67
C PRO A 152 -13.55 15.51 -2.80
N GLY A 153 -14.73 14.97 -2.53
CA GLY A 153 -15.99 15.71 -2.58
C GLY A 153 -16.53 16.02 -3.98
N GLY A 154 -15.80 15.65 -5.05
CA GLY A 154 -16.22 15.90 -6.43
C GLY A 154 -17.13 14.83 -7.05
N GLY A 155 -17.40 13.72 -6.33
CA GLY A 155 -18.18 12.59 -6.86
C GLY A 155 -17.54 11.88 -8.06
N GLY A 156 -16.25 12.13 -8.32
CA GLY A 156 -15.52 11.56 -9.45
C GLY A 156 -15.17 10.09 -9.25
N GLN A 157 -14.80 9.47 -10.36
CA GLN A 157 -14.39 8.06 -10.43
C GLN A 157 -12.88 7.95 -10.30
N ASP A 158 -12.43 7.02 -9.47
CA ASP A 158 -11.03 6.61 -9.39
C ASP A 158 -10.73 5.59 -10.48
N PHE A 159 -9.48 5.56 -10.91
CA PHE A 159 -8.92 4.58 -11.86
C PHE A 159 -7.74 3.90 -11.21
N TYR A 160 -7.63 2.59 -11.33
CA TYR A 160 -6.52 1.82 -10.78
C TYR A 160 -6.28 0.54 -11.56
N ASP A 161 -5.08 0.00 -11.42
CA ASP A 161 -4.67 -1.20 -12.10
C ASP A 161 -3.43 -1.83 -11.46
N VAL A 162 -3.14 -3.05 -11.90
CA VAL A 162 -1.83 -3.68 -11.74
C VAL A 162 -1.17 -3.71 -13.09
N SER A 163 0.08 -3.25 -13.17
CA SER A 163 0.80 -3.08 -14.42
C SER A 163 2.10 -3.86 -14.47
N LEU A 164 2.26 -4.60 -15.57
CA LEU A 164 3.46 -5.36 -15.93
C LEU A 164 4.16 -4.80 -17.16
N VAL A 165 3.83 -3.56 -17.54
CA VAL A 165 4.45 -2.85 -18.67
C VAL A 165 5.97 -2.73 -18.46
N ASP A 166 6.39 -2.51 -17.22
CA ASP A 166 7.79 -2.52 -16.78
C ASP A 166 8.25 -3.87 -16.22
N GLY A 167 7.57 -4.95 -16.59
CA GLY A 167 7.92 -6.32 -16.23
C GLY A 167 7.29 -6.78 -14.91
N PHE A 168 7.91 -7.78 -14.29
CA PHE A 168 7.41 -8.42 -13.08
C PHE A 168 8.55 -8.73 -12.13
N ASN A 169 8.35 -8.49 -10.84
CA ASN A 169 9.26 -8.98 -9.80
C ASN A 169 8.55 -9.82 -8.73
N LEU A 170 7.29 -9.48 -8.39
CA LEU A 170 6.47 -10.24 -7.44
C LEU A 170 4.97 -10.06 -7.69
N PRO A 171 4.13 -11.00 -7.25
CA PRO A 171 2.67 -10.89 -7.38
C PRO A 171 2.11 -9.73 -6.55
N LEU A 172 1.13 -9.02 -7.08
CA LEU A 172 0.55 -7.82 -6.48
C LEU A 172 -0.95 -7.73 -6.77
N SER A 173 -1.73 -7.22 -5.81
CA SER A 173 -3.10 -6.77 -6.05
C SER A 173 -3.36 -5.37 -5.48
N ILE A 174 -4.30 -4.67 -6.09
CA ILE A 174 -4.92 -3.45 -5.55
C ILE A 174 -6.44 -3.63 -5.54
N ALA A 175 -7.07 -3.39 -4.39
CA ALA A 175 -8.51 -3.53 -4.22
C ALA A 175 -9.08 -2.33 -3.45
N PRO A 176 -10.17 -1.68 -3.92
CA PRO A 176 -10.88 -0.71 -3.09
C PRO A 176 -11.54 -1.41 -1.89
N ASP A 177 -11.80 -0.67 -0.81
CA ASP A 177 -12.41 -1.18 0.41
C ASP A 177 -13.87 -1.65 0.24
N ASN A 178 -14.59 -1.07 -0.72
CA ASN A 178 -15.93 -1.49 -1.15
C ASN A 178 -15.90 -2.53 -2.29
N ASN A 179 -14.78 -3.23 -2.47
CA ASN A 179 -14.64 -4.30 -3.44
C ASN A 179 -15.62 -5.45 -3.14
N GLY A 180 -16.36 -5.89 -4.16
CA GLY A 180 -17.24 -7.06 -4.04
C GLY A 180 -18.60 -6.80 -3.40
N ASP A 181 -18.96 -5.54 -3.09
CA ASP A 181 -20.27 -5.13 -2.54
C ASP A 181 -21.43 -5.25 -3.56
N GLY A 182 -21.29 -6.10 -4.59
CA GLY A 182 -22.25 -6.24 -5.69
C GLY A 182 -22.27 -5.06 -6.67
N GLY A 183 -21.37 -4.09 -6.49
CA GLY A 183 -21.18 -2.91 -7.36
C GLY A 183 -20.05 -3.06 -8.38
N ALA A 184 -19.70 -1.96 -9.05
CA ALA A 184 -18.70 -1.90 -10.14
C ALA A 184 -17.23 -1.94 -9.68
N CYS A 185 -16.96 -1.89 -8.38
CA CYS A 185 -15.62 -1.86 -7.81
C CYS A 185 -15.06 -3.28 -7.67
N HIS A 186 -13.97 -3.57 -8.37
CA HIS A 186 -13.35 -4.90 -8.41
C HIS A 186 -11.85 -4.82 -8.18
N ALA A 187 -11.27 -5.81 -7.52
CA ALA A 187 -9.83 -5.89 -7.36
C ALA A 187 -9.11 -6.07 -8.71
N ALA A 188 -8.03 -5.32 -8.92
CA ALA A 188 -7.05 -5.59 -9.97
C ALA A 188 -5.92 -6.44 -9.38
N ALA A 189 -5.52 -7.51 -10.06
CA ALA A 189 -4.53 -8.43 -9.52
C ALA A 189 -3.65 -9.10 -10.59
N CYS A 190 -2.37 -9.22 -10.27
CA CYS A 190 -1.45 -10.19 -10.84
C CYS A 190 -1.00 -11.12 -9.70
N ALA A 191 -1.77 -12.18 -9.46
CA ALA A 191 -1.49 -13.13 -8.39
C ALA A 191 -0.67 -14.35 -8.88
N GLY A 192 -0.55 -14.54 -10.20
CA GLY A 192 0.27 -15.59 -10.79
C GLY A 192 1.77 -15.34 -10.65
N ASP A 193 2.55 -16.40 -10.60
CA ASP A 193 4.02 -16.32 -10.63
C ASP A 193 4.53 -16.23 -12.07
N VAL A 194 4.75 -14.99 -12.55
CA VAL A 194 5.30 -14.73 -13.88
C VAL A 194 6.77 -15.19 -13.98
N ASN A 195 7.52 -15.24 -12.87
CA ASN A 195 8.90 -15.71 -12.88
C ASN A 195 8.98 -17.18 -13.31
N ALA A 196 8.02 -18.01 -12.89
CA ALA A 196 7.94 -19.42 -13.26
C ALA A 196 7.74 -19.67 -14.77
N VAL A 197 7.05 -18.75 -15.47
CA VAL A 197 6.78 -18.85 -16.92
C VAL A 197 7.59 -17.85 -17.74
N CYS A 198 8.55 -17.16 -17.12
CA CYS A 198 9.32 -16.12 -17.77
C CYS A 198 10.14 -16.68 -18.95
N PRO A 199 10.01 -16.13 -20.17
CA PRO A 199 10.83 -16.49 -21.32
C PRO A 199 12.32 -16.32 -21.00
N SER A 200 13.15 -17.26 -21.47
CA SER A 200 14.57 -17.35 -21.05
C SER A 200 15.38 -16.07 -21.30
N ASP A 201 15.05 -15.35 -22.36
CA ASP A 201 15.65 -14.08 -22.78
C ASP A 201 15.18 -12.87 -21.96
N LEU A 202 14.12 -13.02 -21.15
CA LEU A 202 13.57 -11.98 -20.28
C LEU A 202 13.92 -12.16 -18.79
N ARG A 203 14.50 -13.31 -18.42
CA ARG A 203 14.80 -13.65 -17.01
C ARG A 203 15.86 -12.74 -16.41
N VAL A 204 15.62 -12.31 -15.18
CA VAL A 204 16.65 -11.79 -14.27
C VAL A 204 16.96 -12.90 -13.26
N VAL A 205 18.22 -13.33 -13.25
CA VAL A 205 18.66 -14.48 -12.47
C VAL A 205 19.56 -14.02 -11.33
N SER A 206 19.27 -14.47 -10.11
CA SER A 206 20.09 -14.18 -8.94
C SER A 206 21.41 -14.96 -8.96
N GLY A 207 22.33 -14.64 -8.04
CA GLY A 207 23.57 -15.40 -7.88
C GLY A 207 23.38 -16.88 -7.51
N SER A 208 22.21 -17.27 -6.98
CA SER A 208 21.87 -18.67 -6.69
C SER A 208 21.25 -19.41 -7.89
N GLY A 209 21.05 -18.74 -9.04
CA GLY A 209 20.43 -19.33 -10.22
C GLY A 209 18.90 -19.26 -10.27
N GLU A 210 18.28 -18.59 -9.30
CA GLU A 210 16.82 -18.40 -9.24
C GLU A 210 16.38 -17.24 -10.14
N VAL A 211 15.24 -17.39 -10.83
CA VAL A 211 14.61 -16.28 -11.58
C VAL A 211 13.88 -15.39 -10.59
N VAL A 212 14.42 -14.21 -10.33
CA VAL A 212 13.90 -13.26 -9.31
C VAL A 212 13.05 -12.13 -9.90
N ALA A 213 13.12 -11.94 -11.22
CA ALA A 213 12.27 -11.00 -11.94
C ALA A 213 12.20 -11.38 -13.43
N CYS A 214 11.19 -10.86 -14.13
CA CYS A 214 10.98 -11.03 -15.55
C CYS A 214 10.84 -9.66 -16.23
N LYS A 215 11.78 -9.32 -17.12
CA LYS A 215 11.73 -8.08 -17.92
C LYS A 215 10.51 -8.10 -18.83
N SER A 216 9.90 -6.93 -19.08
CA SER A 216 9.04 -6.81 -20.26
C SER A 216 9.89 -6.83 -21.52
N ALA A 217 9.26 -7.11 -22.66
CA ALA A 217 9.96 -7.03 -23.96
C ALA A 217 10.45 -5.60 -24.27
N CYS A 218 9.76 -4.57 -23.76
CA CYS A 218 10.24 -3.19 -23.91
C CYS A 218 11.55 -3.00 -23.14
N ASN A 219 11.61 -3.40 -21.87
CA ASN A 219 12.83 -3.24 -21.09
C ASN A 219 13.99 -4.14 -21.59
N ALA A 220 13.68 -5.26 -22.23
CA ALA A 220 14.70 -6.16 -22.78
C ALA A 220 15.27 -5.69 -24.13
N TYR A 221 14.44 -5.18 -25.04
CA TYR A 221 14.85 -4.91 -26.42
C TYR A 221 14.79 -3.44 -26.82
N GLY A 222 14.06 -2.59 -26.11
CA GLY A 222 13.92 -1.16 -26.42
C GLY A 222 13.28 -0.85 -27.78
N SER A 223 12.67 -1.84 -28.44
CA SER A 223 12.14 -1.66 -29.79
C SER A 223 10.83 -0.86 -29.76
N ALA A 224 10.60 -0.05 -30.80
CA ALA A 224 9.37 0.73 -30.95
C ALA A 224 8.10 -0.15 -30.87
N ARG A 225 8.17 -1.39 -31.40
CA ARG A 225 7.08 -2.36 -31.34
C ARG A 225 6.74 -2.80 -29.92
N TYR A 226 7.73 -3.03 -29.06
CA TYR A 226 7.49 -3.49 -27.70
C TYR A 226 7.19 -2.35 -26.73
N CYS A 227 7.77 -1.17 -26.98
CA CYS A 227 7.59 0.01 -26.14
C CYS A 227 6.40 0.89 -26.58
N CYS A 228 5.70 0.52 -27.66
CA CYS A 228 4.62 1.30 -28.24
C CYS A 228 5.00 2.77 -28.50
N THR A 229 6.15 3.00 -29.14
CA THR A 229 6.65 4.35 -29.47
C THR A 229 6.76 4.56 -30.97
N GLY A 230 6.93 5.81 -31.40
CA GLY A 230 7.08 6.16 -32.82
C GLY A 230 5.88 5.70 -33.65
N ASP A 231 6.14 4.90 -34.69
CA ASP A 231 5.09 4.32 -35.55
C ASP A 231 4.11 3.41 -34.80
N TYR A 232 4.47 2.94 -33.61
CA TYR A 232 3.63 2.13 -32.73
C TYR A 232 2.98 2.96 -31.61
N GLY A 233 3.05 4.29 -31.65
CA GLY A 233 2.53 5.19 -30.62
C GLY A 233 1.00 5.31 -30.52
N THR A 234 0.24 4.37 -31.07
CA THR A 234 -1.22 4.34 -30.94
C THR A 234 -1.72 2.92 -30.68
N PRO A 235 -2.85 2.75 -29.97
CA PRO A 235 -3.45 1.43 -29.74
C PRO A 235 -3.71 0.64 -31.03
N ALA A 236 -4.09 1.32 -32.12
CA ALA A 236 -4.33 0.71 -33.42
C ALA A 236 -3.06 0.10 -34.05
N LYS A 237 -1.88 0.61 -33.68
CA LYS A 237 -0.60 0.19 -34.27
C LYS A 237 0.23 -0.69 -33.33
N CYS A 238 0.11 -0.52 -32.01
CA CYS A 238 0.77 -1.38 -31.02
C CYS A 238 -0.22 -2.36 -30.39
N GLY A 239 -0.19 -3.60 -30.88
CA GLY A 239 -1.03 -4.68 -30.37
C GLY A 239 -0.21 -5.72 -29.58
N PRO A 240 -0.87 -6.75 -29.02
CA PRO A 240 -0.22 -7.79 -28.25
C PRO A 240 0.90 -8.51 -29.01
N THR A 241 1.92 -8.96 -28.29
CA THR A 241 3.07 -9.70 -28.82
C THR A 241 3.15 -11.10 -28.22
N ASN A 242 4.06 -11.95 -28.70
CA ASN A 242 4.33 -13.24 -28.05
C ASN A 242 4.73 -13.05 -26.58
N TYR A 243 5.53 -12.01 -26.29
CA TYR A 243 5.95 -11.71 -24.92
C TYR A 243 4.80 -11.19 -24.06
N SER A 244 4.06 -10.16 -24.48
CA SER A 244 2.97 -9.62 -23.64
C SER A 244 1.87 -10.66 -23.36
N ARG A 245 1.62 -11.60 -24.29
CA ARG A 245 0.68 -12.70 -24.06
C ARG A 245 1.12 -13.65 -22.94
N VAL A 246 2.42 -13.82 -22.69
CA VAL A 246 2.90 -14.62 -21.54
C VAL A 246 2.49 -13.97 -20.22
N PHE A 247 2.71 -12.65 -20.11
CA PHE A 247 2.33 -11.87 -18.95
C PHE A 247 0.81 -11.88 -18.76
N LYS A 248 0.06 -11.69 -19.85
CA LYS A 248 -1.41 -11.70 -19.81
C LYS A 248 -2.00 -13.05 -19.42
N ALA A 249 -1.39 -14.15 -19.87
CA ALA A 249 -1.84 -15.50 -19.51
C ALA A 249 -1.64 -15.78 -18.02
N ALA A 250 -0.54 -15.31 -17.42
CA ALA A 250 -0.29 -15.44 -15.99
C ALA A 250 -1.16 -14.48 -15.16
N CYS A 251 -1.43 -13.28 -15.67
CA CYS A 251 -2.16 -12.22 -14.97
C CYS A 251 -3.21 -11.55 -15.88
N PRO A 252 -4.39 -12.18 -16.06
CA PRO A 252 -5.42 -11.69 -16.99
C PRO A 252 -5.99 -10.31 -16.65
N ALA A 253 -6.00 -9.94 -15.37
CA ALA A 253 -6.51 -8.67 -14.87
C ALA A 253 -5.44 -7.56 -14.77
N ALA A 254 -4.22 -7.80 -15.23
CA ALA A 254 -3.13 -6.84 -15.21
C ALA A 254 -2.77 -6.35 -16.62
N TYR A 255 -2.23 -5.13 -16.72
CA TYR A 255 -1.67 -4.61 -17.96
C TYR A 255 -0.45 -5.44 -18.37
N SER A 256 -0.50 -6.03 -19.56
CA SER A 256 0.62 -6.81 -20.10
C SER A 256 1.50 -6.03 -21.10
N TYR A 257 1.01 -4.88 -21.59
CA TYR A 257 1.70 -3.92 -22.44
C TYR A 257 0.94 -2.57 -22.41
N ALA A 258 1.52 -1.52 -23.01
CA ALA A 258 1.08 -0.13 -22.81
C ALA A 258 -0.37 0.22 -23.24
N TYR A 259 -1.02 -0.58 -24.11
CA TYR A 259 -2.41 -0.33 -24.55
C TYR A 259 -3.35 -1.50 -24.25
N ASP A 260 -3.11 -2.21 -23.14
CA ASP A 260 -3.94 -3.34 -22.67
C ASP A 260 -5.14 -2.87 -21.81
N ASP A 261 -5.86 -1.82 -22.24
CA ASP A 261 -6.86 -1.14 -21.39
C ASP A 261 -8.10 -2.00 -21.11
N ALA A 262 -8.63 -2.67 -22.14
CA ALA A 262 -9.99 -3.25 -22.13
C ALA A 262 -10.26 -4.28 -21.03
N SER A 263 -9.22 -4.87 -20.42
CA SER A 263 -9.33 -5.87 -19.35
C SER A 263 -8.47 -5.55 -18.13
N SER A 264 -7.82 -4.39 -18.11
CA SER A 264 -6.77 -4.09 -17.12
C SER A 264 -6.98 -2.75 -16.41
N THR A 265 -7.80 -1.84 -16.96
CA THR A 265 -8.22 -0.64 -16.22
C THR A 265 -9.44 -0.94 -15.36
N PHE A 266 -9.33 -0.66 -14.07
CA PHE A 266 -10.42 -0.78 -13.13
C PHE A 266 -10.87 0.60 -12.68
N THR A 267 -12.15 0.71 -12.36
CA THR A 267 -12.72 1.96 -11.87
C THR A 267 -13.51 1.73 -10.61
N CYS A 268 -13.56 2.75 -9.75
CA CYS A 268 -14.40 2.71 -8.57
C CYS A 268 -14.85 4.11 -8.15
N ALA A 269 -16.06 4.20 -7.63
CA ALA A 269 -16.57 5.42 -7.00
C ALA A 269 -16.86 5.13 -5.54
N GLY A 270 -16.61 6.11 -4.68
CA GLY A 270 -16.96 6.03 -3.26
C GLY A 270 -16.05 5.16 -2.38
N ALA A 271 -14.94 4.65 -2.89
CA ALA A 271 -13.94 3.96 -2.07
C ALA A 271 -13.30 4.93 -1.08
N ALA A 272 -13.31 4.59 0.21
CA ALA A 272 -12.60 5.38 1.21
C ALA A 272 -11.12 4.99 1.22
N SER A 273 -10.80 3.72 0.98
CA SER A 273 -9.42 3.24 1.01
C SER A 273 -9.12 2.21 -0.08
N TYR A 274 -7.83 2.01 -0.34
CA TYR A 274 -7.31 0.99 -1.25
C TYR A 274 -6.34 0.07 -0.53
N HIS A 275 -6.48 -1.23 -0.74
CA HIS A 275 -5.65 -2.28 -0.18
C HIS A 275 -4.67 -2.79 -1.24
N ILE A 276 -3.38 -2.52 -1.04
CA ILE A 276 -2.26 -3.01 -1.85
C ILE A 276 -1.68 -4.23 -1.13
N THR A 277 -1.80 -5.41 -1.74
CA THR A 277 -1.27 -6.65 -1.18
C THR A 277 -0.15 -7.19 -2.05
N PHE A 278 1.01 -7.44 -1.43
CA PHE A 278 2.12 -8.15 -2.06
C PHE A 278 1.99 -9.65 -1.79
N CYS A 279 2.21 -10.46 -2.81
CA CYS A 279 1.96 -11.91 -2.81
C CYS A 279 0.52 -12.29 -2.38
N PRO A 280 -0.54 -11.71 -2.99
CA PRO A 280 -1.92 -12.04 -2.64
C PRO A 280 -2.21 -13.53 -2.84
N VAL A 281 -3.02 -14.11 -1.95
CA VAL A 281 -3.54 -15.47 -2.11
C VAL A 281 -4.66 -15.48 -3.17
N THR A 282 -4.64 -16.45 -4.07
CA THR A 282 -5.73 -16.74 -5.03
C THR A 282 -6.76 -17.68 -4.43
#